data_AF-A0A924Z2V2-F1
#
_entry.id   AF-A0A924Z2V2-F1
#
_cell.length_a   1.000
_cell.length_b   1.000
_cell.length_c   1.000
_cell.angle_alpha   90.00
_cell.angle_beta   90.00
_cell.angle_gamma   90.00
#
_symmetry.space_group_name_H-M   'P 1'
#
loop_
_entity.id
_entity.type
_entity.pdbx_description
1 polymer ?
#
loop_
_entity_poly.entity_id
_entity_poly.type
_entity_poly.pdbx_seq_one_letter_code
_entity_poly.pdbx_strand_id
1 'polypeptide(L)'
;SVLIGRRLLETEVPVYQQLAVLADKGAISDRALLIISYALCGFAHLPAVGIFVGGFVSLIPTRRKDISELGWKALWAATLATLMIGCVAGVFASNNPTILGR
;
A
#
# COMPACT_ATOMS: atom_id res chain seq x y z
N SER A 1 -11.09 1.06 -6.22
CA SER A 1 -10.99 -0.01 -5.19
C SER A 1 -10.35 -1.28 -5.72
N VAL A 2 -10.66 -1.73 -6.95
CA VAL A 2 -10.09 -2.95 -7.56
C VAL A 2 -8.56 -3.02 -7.47
N LEU A 3 -7.86 -1.95 -7.86
CA LEU A 3 -6.40 -1.88 -7.81
C LEU A 3 -5.83 -2.16 -6.39
N ILE A 4 -6.42 -1.54 -5.37
CA ILE A 4 -6.01 -1.71 -3.97
C ILE A 4 -6.19 -3.16 -3.52
N GLY A 5 -7.30 -3.79 -3.91
CA GLY A 5 -7.55 -5.21 -3.59
C GLY A 5 -6.61 -6.16 -4.31
N ARG A 6 -6.33 -5.91 -5.60
CA ARG A 6 -5.40 -6.74 -6.40
C ARG A 6 -4.00 -6.76 -5.83
N ARG A 7 -3.51 -5.63 -5.27
CA ARG A 7 -2.19 -5.55 -4.63
C ARG A 7 -2.00 -6.66 -3.59
N LEU A 8 -3.02 -6.95 -2.79
CA LEU A 8 -2.92 -7.91 -1.69
C LEU A 8 -2.50 -9.31 -2.16
N LEU A 9 -3.02 -9.73 -3.32
CA LEU A 9 -2.82 -11.07 -3.88
C LEU A 9 -1.70 -11.12 -4.92
N GLU A 10 -1.55 -10.07 -5.72
CA GLU A 10 -0.54 -9.98 -6.77
C GLU A 10 0.76 -9.42 -6.17
N THR A 11 1.02 -8.13 -6.35
CA THR A 11 2.05 -7.27 -5.75
C THR A 11 1.70 -5.83 -6.15
N GLU A 12 2.48 -4.84 -5.76
CA GLU A 12 2.29 -3.45 -6.18
C GLU A 12 2.65 -3.21 -7.67
N VAL A 13 3.62 -3.93 -8.23
CA VAL A 13 4.14 -3.64 -9.60
C VAL A 13 3.08 -3.79 -10.71
N PRO A 14 2.34 -4.91 -10.84
CA PRO A 14 1.30 -5.05 -11.87
C PRO A 14 0.16 -4.04 -11.69
N VAL A 15 -0.12 -3.65 -10.45
CA VAL A 15 -1.17 -2.71 -10.11
C VAL A 15 -0.75 -1.29 -10.50
N TYR A 16 0.52 -0.92 -10.29
CA TYR A 16 1.06 0.35 -10.78
C TYR A 16 1.04 0.45 -12.31
N GLN A 17 1.34 -0.64 -13.02
CA GLN A 17 1.23 -0.68 -14.48
C GLN A 17 -0.20 -0.42 -14.94
N GLN A 18 -1.19 -1.01 -14.27
CA GLN A 18 -2.60 -0.76 -14.58
C GLN A 18 -3.03 0.66 -14.23
N LEU A 19 -2.53 1.21 -13.12
CA LEU A 19 -2.78 2.60 -12.75
C LEU A 19 -2.25 3.56 -13.82
N ALA A 20 -1.05 3.31 -14.36
CA ALA A 20 -0.48 4.09 -15.46
C ALA A 20 -1.37 4.03 -16.71
N VAL A 21 -1.82 2.82 -17.11
CA VAL A 21 -2.73 2.66 -18.25
C VAL A 21 -4.06 3.40 -18.05
N LEU A 22 -4.59 3.44 -16.82
CA LEU A 22 -5.82 4.19 -16.53
C LEU A 22 -5.59 5.71 -16.59
N ALA A 23 -4.43 6.18 -16.15
CA ALA A 23 -4.03 7.59 -16.24
C ALA A 23 -3.90 8.02 -17.71
N ASP A 24 -3.19 7.25 -18.54
CA ASP A 24 -3.00 7.54 -19.97
C ASP A 24 -4.32 7.59 -20.75
N LYS A 25 -5.30 6.76 -20.34
CA LYS A 25 -6.64 6.73 -20.95
C LYS A 25 -7.58 7.82 -20.43
N GLY A 26 -7.16 8.64 -19.47
CA GLY A 26 -8.03 9.60 -18.79
C GLY A 26 -9.20 8.94 -18.03
N ALA A 27 -9.06 7.65 -17.69
CA ALA A 27 -10.10 6.87 -17.01
C ALA A 27 -10.08 7.04 -15.47
N ILE A 28 -9.16 7.86 -14.96
CA ILE A 28 -9.00 8.19 -13.55
C ILE A 28 -8.71 9.69 -13.42
N SER A 29 -9.26 10.34 -12.40
CA SER A 29 -8.97 11.76 -12.13
C SER A 29 -7.60 11.94 -11.47
N ASP A 30 -6.99 13.12 -11.63
CA ASP A 30 -5.69 13.45 -11.02
C ASP A 30 -5.69 13.26 -9.50
N ARG A 31 -6.80 13.64 -8.83
CA ARG A 31 -6.96 13.42 -7.40
C ARG A 31 -6.96 11.93 -7.04
N ALA A 32 -7.67 11.11 -7.81
CA ALA A 32 -7.71 9.66 -7.57
C ALA A 32 -6.37 9.00 -7.91
N LEU A 33 -5.70 9.43 -8.98
CA LEU A 33 -4.36 8.98 -9.34
C LEU A 33 -3.37 9.22 -8.19
N LEU A 34 -3.39 10.42 -7.60
CA LEU A 34 -2.56 10.77 -6.45
C LEU A 34 -2.88 9.89 -5.23
N ILE A 35 -4.15 9.80 -4.83
CA ILE A 35 -4.58 9.00 -3.68
C ILE A 35 -4.19 7.53 -3.84
N ILE A 36 -4.45 6.94 -5.00
CA ILE A 36 -4.17 5.53 -5.26
C ILE A 36 -2.66 5.28 -5.31
N SER A 37 -1.87 6.19 -5.87
CA SER A 37 -0.40 6.07 -5.86
C SER A 37 0.14 5.95 -4.44
N TYR A 38 -0.32 6.82 -3.53
CA TYR A 38 0.07 6.72 -2.11
C TYR A 38 -0.51 5.48 -1.43
N ALA A 39 -1.76 5.14 -1.71
CA ALA A 39 -2.39 3.96 -1.16
C ALA A 39 -1.71 2.65 -1.58
N LEU A 40 -1.08 2.61 -2.75
CA LEU A 40 -0.34 1.45 -3.27
C LEU A 40 1.14 1.44 -2.85
N CYS A 41 1.69 2.56 -2.39
CA CYS A 41 3.09 2.72 -2.02
C CYS A 41 3.46 1.91 -0.76
N GLY A 42 3.79 0.64 -0.96
CA GLY A 42 4.33 -0.23 0.09
C GLY A 42 4.16 -1.71 -0.23
N PHE A 43 5.05 -2.54 0.33
CA PHE A 43 5.04 -3.99 0.17
C PHE A 43 4.01 -4.65 1.10
N ALA A 44 2.75 -4.25 0.96
CA ALA A 44 1.62 -4.74 1.74
C ALA A 44 0.82 -5.77 0.93
N HIS A 45 1.41 -6.95 0.76
CA HIS A 45 0.86 -8.06 -0.02
C HIS A 45 1.33 -9.43 0.53
N LEU A 46 0.65 -10.52 0.16
CA LEU A 46 0.96 -11.87 0.66
C LEU A 46 2.40 -12.32 0.36
N PRO A 47 2.97 -12.11 -0.85
CA PRO A 47 4.37 -12.43 -1.10
C PRO A 47 5.35 -11.73 -0.15
N ALA A 48 5.09 -10.48 0.25
CA ALA A 48 5.96 -9.74 1.16
C ALA A 48 6.03 -10.39 2.54
N VAL A 49 4.94 -11.00 3.02
CA VAL A 49 4.94 -11.73 4.29
C VAL A 49 5.97 -12.86 4.24
N GLY A 50 6.02 -13.62 3.15
CA GLY A 50 7.01 -14.67 2.96
C GLY A 50 8.45 -14.13 2.93
N ILE A 51 8.68 -13.03 2.22
CA ILE A 51 9.99 -12.37 2.12
C ILE A 51 10.47 -11.91 3.51
N PHE A 52 9.63 -11.16 4.24
CA PHE A 52 10.02 -10.62 5.54
C PHE A 52 10.11 -11.69 6.62
N VAL A 53 9.15 -12.61 6.72
CA VAL A 53 9.21 -13.72 7.69
C VAL A 53 10.42 -14.60 7.40
N GLY A 54 10.63 -15.01 6.14
CA GLY A 54 11.78 -15.81 5.75
C GLY A 54 13.11 -15.12 6.05
N GLY A 55 13.22 -13.83 5.69
CA GLY A 55 14.39 -13.01 5.97
C GLY A 55 14.70 -12.91 7.46
N PHE A 56 13.73 -12.51 8.29
CA PHE A 56 13.94 -12.36 9.73
C PHE A 56 14.23 -13.70 10.43
N VAL A 57 13.57 -14.79 10.02
CA VAL A 57 13.85 -16.12 10.57
C VAL A 57 15.27 -16.58 10.24
N SER A 58 15.78 -16.24 9.05
CA SER A 58 17.16 -16.57 8.68
C SER A 58 18.20 -15.82 9.54
N LEU A 59 17.86 -14.60 9.98
CA LEU A 59 18.72 -13.78 10.84
C LEU A 59 18.64 -14.19 12.32
N ILE A 60 17.44 -14.52 12.81
CA ILE A 60 17.19 -14.83 14.22
C ILE A 60 16.31 -16.09 14.33
N PRO A 61 16.88 -17.30 14.11
CA PRO A 61 16.12 -18.53 14.06
C PRO A 61 15.43 -18.89 15.39
N THR A 62 15.98 -18.44 16.53
CA THR A 62 15.42 -18.65 17.87
C THR A 62 14.06 -17.96 18.07
N ARG A 63 13.72 -16.96 17.25
CA ARG A 63 12.47 -16.16 17.33
C ARG A 63 11.47 -16.55 16.24
N ARG A 64 11.64 -17.71 15.59
CA ARG A 64 10.83 -18.14 14.44
C ARG A 64 9.32 -18.12 14.70
N LYS A 65 8.90 -18.60 15.88
CA LYS A 65 7.49 -18.64 16.25
C LYS A 65 6.89 -17.23 16.31
N ASP A 66 7.54 -16.33 17.04
CA ASP A 66 7.09 -14.94 17.17
C ASP A 66 7.00 -14.24 15.81
N ILE A 67 8.03 -14.38 14.97
CA ILE A 67 8.09 -13.72 13.66
C ILE A 67 6.98 -14.21 12.74
N SER A 68 6.76 -15.53 12.68
CA SER A 68 5.69 -16.12 11.86
C SER A 68 4.29 -15.69 12.32
N GLU A 69 4.04 -15.63 13.62
CA GLU A 69 2.76 -15.17 14.18
C GLU A 69 2.50 -13.68 13.93
N LEU A 70 3.56 -12.86 13.94
CA LEU A 70 3.47 -11.43 13.64
C LEU A 70 3.28 -11.13 12.16
N GLY A 71 3.71 -12.01 11.25
CA GLY A 71 3.66 -11.79 9.79
C GLY A 71 2.26 -11.41 9.28
N TRP A 72 1.21 -12.07 9.77
CA TRP A 72 -0.17 -11.75 9.37
C TRP A 72 -0.64 -10.42 9.93
N LYS A 73 -0.28 -10.11 11.19
CA LYS A 73 -0.60 -8.82 11.81
C LYS A 73 0.12 -7.67 11.08
N ALA A 74 1.38 -7.89 10.70
CA ALA A 74 2.19 -6.94 9.95
C ALA A 74 1.59 -6.63 8.57
N LEU A 75 1.03 -7.62 7.87
CA LEU A 75 0.34 -7.41 6.59
C LEU A 75 -0.82 -6.42 6.71
N TRP A 76 -1.68 -6.63 7.70
CA TRP A 76 -2.84 -5.76 7.92
C TRP A 76 -2.43 -4.38 8.44
N ALA A 77 -1.45 -4.31 9.34
CA ALA A 77 -0.90 -3.05 9.82
C ALA A 77 -0.29 -2.24 8.66
N ALA A 78 0.51 -2.86 7.79
CA ALA A 78 1.07 -2.22 6.60
C ALA A 78 -0.01 -1.78 5.62
N THR A 79 -1.05 -2.61 5.41
CA THR A 79 -2.19 -2.25 4.56
C THR A 79 -2.89 -1.00 5.09
N LEU A 80 -3.23 -0.97 6.37
CA LEU A 80 -3.87 0.19 6.99
C LEU A 80 -2.98 1.43 6.96
N ALA A 81 -1.67 1.28 7.17
CA ALA A 81 -0.72 2.38 7.07
C ALA A 81 -0.71 2.99 5.66
N THR A 82 -0.62 2.18 4.61
CA THR A 82 -0.67 2.68 3.22
C THR A 82 -2.01 3.35 2.88
N LEU A 83 -3.14 2.78 3.34
CA LEU A 83 -4.46 3.39 3.18
C LEU A 83 -4.57 4.74 3.89
N MET A 84 -4.05 4.83 5.11
CA MET A 84 -4.02 6.08 5.88
C MET A 84 -3.20 7.15 5.16
N ILE A 85 -2.04 6.80 4.59
CA ILE A 85 -1.24 7.72 3.78
C ILE A 85 -2.03 8.18 2.56
N GLY A 86 -2.74 7.28 1.88
CA GLY A 86 -3.65 7.64 0.77
C GLY A 86 -4.76 8.60 1.20
N CYS A 87 -5.35 8.40 2.38
CA CYS A 87 -6.35 9.32 2.94
C CYS A 87 -5.75 10.71 3.20
N VAL A 88 -4.58 10.77 3.84
CA VAL A 88 -3.85 12.03 4.10
C VAL A 88 -3.56 12.75 2.78
N ALA A 89 -3.04 12.03 1.78
CA ALA A 89 -2.80 12.57 0.45
C ALA A 89 -4.09 13.12 -0.19
N GLY A 90 -5.22 12.44 -0.01
CA GLY A 90 -6.53 12.88 -0.50
C GLY A 90 -7.11 14.10 0.21
N VAL A 91 -6.75 14.32 1.48
CA VAL A 91 -7.08 15.55 2.23
C VAL A 91 -6.30 16.72 1.65
N PHE A 92 -4.98 16.59 1.50
CA PHE A 92 -4.12 17.67 0.99
C PHE A 92 -4.22 17.90 -0.52
N ALA A 93 -4.72 16.94 -1.30
CA ALA A 93 -5.03 17.12 -2.71
C ALA A 93 -6.33 17.92 -2.96
N SER A 94 -7.11 18.21 -1.91
CA SER A 94 -8.22 19.14 -2.01
C SER A 94 -7.65 20.56 -2.04
N ASN A 95 -7.96 21.36 -3.07
CA ASN A 95 -7.61 22.79 -3.15
C ASN A 95 -8.40 23.65 -2.14
N ASN A 96 -8.64 23.12 -0.94
CA ASN A 96 -9.38 23.78 0.12
C ASN A 96 -8.38 24.57 1.00
N PRO A 97 -8.38 25.91 0.93
CA PRO A 97 -7.42 26.73 1.68
C PRO A 97 -7.57 26.57 3.19
N THR A 98 -8.76 26.18 3.68
CA THR A 98 -9.01 25.99 5.11
C THR A 98 -8.21 24.84 5.72
N ILE A 99 -7.77 23.85 4.92
CA ILE A 99 -6.92 22.75 5.37
C ILE A 99 -5.52 23.25 5.73
N LEU A 100 -5.04 24.30 5.06
CA LEU A 100 -3.73 24.90 5.27
C LEU A 100 -3.77 26.08 6.25
N GLY A 101 -4.92 26.32 6.90
CA GLY A 101 -5.11 27.43 7.83
C GLY A 101 -5.00 28.81 7.15
N ARG A 102 -5.30 28.88 5.85
CA ARG A 102 -5.33 30.11 5.06
C ARG A 102 -6.76 30.48 4.67
#